data_AF-A0A6H0WL77-F1
#
_entry.id   AF-A0A6H0WL77-F1
#
_cell.length_a   1.000
_cell.length_b   1.000
_cell.length_c   1.000
_cell.angle_alpha   90.00
_cell.angle_beta   90.00
_cell.angle_gamma   90.00
#
_symmetry.space_group_name_H-M   'P 1'
#
loop_
_entity.id
_entity.type
_entity.pdbx_description
1 polymer ?
#
loop_
_entity_poly.entity_id
_entity_poly.type
_entity_poly.pdbx_seq_one_letter_code
_entity_poly.pdbx_strand_id
1 'polypeptide(L)'
;MREVKCQWCGSKGVKKEMLCEAKPTGKYNKNGTEKYIRKYFHDKCYVQYEKDKAFKEKEANEFDELYLYLKDLHRLEGLSKRMIERLQDLRNGTVKYQSQKVKRYKKGVPFRDILDTYKYSEQQLHKARDYKQFESPWHEFAYFLSIIVSNINEVKERNRRLAQQDSIRTSVIKKQIQLQDEIDLEVKRNKNKKDELDISSLL
;
A
#
# COMPACT_ATOMS: atom_id res chain seq x y z
N MET A 1 6.64 11.90 -40.25
CA MET A 1 6.95 12.07 -38.81
C MET A 1 7.59 10.79 -38.28
N ARG A 2 8.51 10.86 -37.32
CA ARG A 2 9.14 9.65 -36.75
C ARG A 2 8.19 8.99 -35.76
N GLU A 3 7.89 7.72 -35.98
CA GLU A 3 7.10 6.91 -35.05
C GLU A 3 8.00 6.12 -34.09
N VAL A 4 7.51 5.86 -32.88
CA VAL A 4 8.16 5.03 -31.87
C VAL A 4 7.15 4.09 -31.21
N LYS A 5 7.66 2.98 -30.66
CA LYS A 5 6.84 1.95 -30.02
C LYS A 5 6.49 2.36 -28.59
N CYS A 6 5.19 2.34 -28.27
CA CYS A 6 4.70 2.46 -26.90
C CYS A 6 5.11 1.24 -26.09
N GLN A 7 5.76 1.45 -24.94
CA GLN A 7 6.25 0.37 -24.08
C GLN A 7 5.14 -0.33 -23.28
N TRP A 8 3.95 0.26 -23.20
CA TRP A 8 2.81 -0.32 -22.50
C TRP A 8 1.93 -1.18 -23.42
N CYS A 9 1.39 -0.60 -24.49
CA CYS A 9 0.47 -1.30 -25.40
C CYS A 9 1.17 -1.97 -26.60
N GLY A 10 2.45 -1.66 -26.84
CA GLY A 10 3.21 -2.22 -27.96
C GLY A 10 2.94 -1.60 -29.34
N SER A 11 1.88 -0.79 -29.48
CA SER A 11 1.54 -0.08 -30.71
C SER A 11 2.50 1.09 -30.99
N LYS A 12 2.61 1.51 -32.25
CA LYS A 12 3.39 2.69 -32.66
C LYS A 12 2.58 3.97 -32.45
N GLY A 13 3.27 5.07 -32.17
CA GLY A 13 2.70 6.41 -32.11
C GLY A 13 3.71 7.46 -32.57
N VAL A 14 3.24 8.69 -32.82
CA VAL A 14 4.08 9.80 -33.27
C VAL A 14 4.99 10.23 -32.12
N LYS A 15 6.32 10.18 -32.33
CA LYS A 15 7.32 10.41 -31.27
C LYS A 15 7.14 11.74 -30.53
N LYS A 16 6.72 12.80 -31.22
CA LYS A 16 6.54 14.14 -30.63
C LYS A 16 5.34 14.22 -29.69
N GLU A 17 4.35 13.36 -29.88
CA GLU A 17 3.08 13.33 -29.13
C GLU A 17 3.12 12.33 -27.97
N MET A 18 4.16 11.52 -27.90
CA MET A 18 4.32 10.49 -26.87
C MET A 18 5.15 10.98 -25.69
N LEU A 19 4.72 10.62 -24.49
CA LEU A 19 5.46 10.86 -23.26
C LEU A 19 6.71 9.98 -23.22
N CYS A 20 7.83 10.54 -22.75
CA CYS A 20 9.12 9.86 -22.73
C CYS A 20 9.69 9.85 -21.30
N GLU A 21 9.85 8.66 -20.72
CA GLU A 21 10.62 8.47 -19.49
C GLU A 21 12.07 8.09 -19.88
N ALA A 22 13.02 8.95 -19.55
CA ALA A 22 14.44 8.69 -19.75
C ALA A 22 15.10 8.30 -18.41
N LYS A 23 15.80 7.17 -18.38
CA LYS A 23 16.58 6.73 -17.21
C LYS A 23 18.05 6.58 -17.56
N PRO A 24 18.97 7.11 -16.73
CA PRO A 24 20.39 6.87 -16.89
C PRO A 24 20.69 5.38 -16.74
N THR A 25 21.64 4.86 -17.52
CA THR A 25 22.02 3.44 -17.46
C THR A 25 23.25 3.16 -16.61
N GLY A 26 23.90 4.20 -16.04
CA GLY A 26 25.20 4.06 -15.38
C GLY A 26 26.33 3.61 -16.33
N LYS A 27 26.10 3.69 -17.65
CA LYS A 27 27.10 3.38 -18.69
C LYS A 27 27.37 4.65 -19.48
N TYR A 28 28.61 4.84 -19.89
CA TYR A 28 29.02 6.02 -20.62
C TYR A 28 29.21 5.71 -22.11
N ASN A 29 28.87 6.67 -22.95
CA ASN A 29 29.21 6.66 -24.36
C ASN A 29 30.71 6.94 -24.53
N LYS A 30 31.25 6.69 -25.73
CA LYS A 30 32.67 6.94 -26.06
C LYS A 30 33.10 8.41 -25.86
N ASN A 31 32.15 9.33 -25.89
CA ASN A 31 32.35 10.77 -25.67
C ASN A 31 32.22 11.19 -24.19
N GLY A 32 32.17 10.24 -23.25
CA GLY A 32 32.05 10.51 -21.81
C GLY A 32 30.63 10.89 -21.34
N THR A 33 29.64 11.00 -22.23
CA THR A 33 28.25 11.30 -21.84
C THR A 33 27.54 10.07 -21.32
N GLU A 34 26.69 10.23 -20.29
CA GLU A 34 25.91 9.11 -19.76
C GLU A 34 24.87 8.62 -20.78
N LYS A 35 24.79 7.30 -20.94
CA LYS A 35 23.82 6.66 -21.81
C LYS A 35 22.46 6.61 -21.10
N TYR A 36 21.41 6.96 -21.83
CA TYR A 36 20.03 6.93 -21.33
C TYR A 36 19.20 5.87 -22.06
N ILE A 37 18.41 5.11 -21.31
CA ILE A 37 17.31 4.32 -21.86
C ILE A 37 16.07 5.21 -21.89
N ARG A 38 15.48 5.36 -23.07
CA ARG A 38 14.25 6.13 -23.28
C ARG A 38 13.08 5.20 -23.53
N LYS A 39 12.01 5.34 -22.76
CA LYS A 39 10.76 4.59 -22.91
C LYS A 39 9.65 5.56 -23.31
N TYR A 40 8.96 5.24 -24.40
CA TYR A 40 7.88 6.07 -24.93
C TYR A 40 6.52 5.47 -24.60
N PHE A 41 5.54 6.32 -24.32
CA PHE A 41 4.18 5.94 -23.96
C PHE A 41 3.16 6.87 -24.62
N HIS A 42 2.02 6.33 -25.03
CA HIS A 42 0.85 7.19 -25.28
C HIS A 42 0.37 7.80 -23.97
N ASP A 43 -0.28 8.95 -24.02
CA ASP A 43 -0.76 9.68 -22.83
C ASP A 43 -1.60 8.79 -21.89
N LYS A 44 -2.67 8.15 -22.41
CA LYS A 44 -3.49 7.19 -21.64
C LYS A 44 -2.70 5.98 -21.12
N CYS A 45 -1.71 5.51 -21.90
CA CYS A 45 -0.87 4.40 -21.51
C CYS A 45 0.10 4.76 -20.39
N TYR A 46 0.55 6.01 -20.34
CA TYR A 46 1.44 6.51 -19.30
C TYR A 46 0.75 6.55 -17.94
N VAL A 47 -0.49 7.05 -17.88
CA VAL A 47 -1.30 7.02 -16.64
C VAL A 47 -1.46 5.61 -16.10
N GLN A 48 -1.71 4.63 -16.98
CA GLN A 48 -1.84 3.24 -16.56
C GLN A 48 -0.49 2.64 -16.11
N TYR A 49 0.59 3.00 -16.79
CA TYR A 49 1.95 2.62 -16.42
C TYR A 49 2.34 3.17 -15.03
N GLU A 50 2.04 4.44 -14.75
CA GLU A 50 2.33 5.04 -13.44
C GLU A 50 1.55 4.37 -12.31
N LYS A 51 0.27 4.06 -12.54
CA LYS A 51 -0.55 3.30 -11.58
C LYS A 51 0.04 1.91 -11.31
N ASP A 52 0.44 1.19 -12.35
CA ASP A 52 1.06 -0.13 -12.22
C ASP A 52 2.43 -0.06 -11.53
N LYS A 53 3.24 0.96 -11.85
CA LYS A 53 4.54 1.22 -11.20
C LYS A 53 4.36 1.49 -9.71
N ALA A 54 3.48 2.40 -9.33
CA ALA A 54 3.18 2.73 -7.93
C ALA A 54 2.64 1.51 -7.18
N PHE A 55 1.78 0.72 -7.82
CA PHE A 55 1.28 -0.53 -7.24
C PHE A 55 2.39 -1.56 -7.00
N LYS A 56 3.32 -1.73 -7.95
CA LYS A 56 4.45 -2.66 -7.82
C LYS A 56 5.43 -2.21 -6.74
N GLU A 57 5.70 -0.92 -6.63
CA GLU A 57 6.56 -0.35 -5.61
C GLU A 57 5.95 -0.53 -4.22
N LYS A 58 4.66 -0.20 -4.07
CA LYS A 58 3.92 -0.46 -2.83
C LYS A 58 3.96 -1.95 -2.43
N GLU A 59 3.71 -2.85 -3.39
CA GLU A 59 3.75 -4.29 -3.14
C GLU A 59 5.13 -4.80 -2.74
N ALA A 60 6.20 -4.24 -3.31
CA ALA A 60 7.57 -4.59 -2.93
C ALA A 60 7.85 -4.15 -1.49
N ASN A 61 7.52 -2.90 -1.14
CA ASN A 61 7.71 -2.37 0.20
C ASN A 61 6.92 -3.16 1.26
N GLU A 62 5.64 -3.48 0.99
CA GLU A 62 4.84 -4.29 1.90
C GLU A 62 5.40 -5.73 2.07
N PHE A 63 5.95 -6.31 1.00
CA PHE A 63 6.60 -7.61 1.08
C PHE A 63 7.90 -7.54 1.88
N ASP A 64 8.71 -6.50 1.70
CA ASP A 64 9.97 -6.29 2.42
C ASP A 64 9.71 -6.11 3.92
N GLU A 65 8.70 -5.31 4.30
CA GLU A 65 8.27 -5.17 5.69
C GLU A 65 7.88 -6.53 6.31
N LEU A 66 7.07 -7.32 5.58
CA LEU A 66 6.68 -8.65 6.03
C LEU A 66 7.89 -9.59 6.12
N TYR A 67 8.79 -9.53 5.15
CA TYR A 67 9.98 -10.37 5.10
C TYR A 67 10.88 -10.12 6.32
N LEU A 68 11.17 -8.85 6.62
CA LEU A 68 11.99 -8.46 7.76
C LEU A 68 11.34 -8.89 9.08
N TYR A 69 10.04 -8.63 9.23
CA TYR A 69 9.31 -9.04 10.43
C TYR A 69 9.36 -10.57 10.65
N LEU A 70 9.17 -11.36 9.59
CA LEU A 70 9.19 -12.82 9.71
C LEU A 70 10.58 -13.38 9.95
N LYS A 71 11.60 -12.75 9.35
CA LYS A 71 13.00 -13.08 9.59
C LYS A 71 13.31 -12.95 11.09
N ASP A 72 12.92 -11.83 11.70
CA ASP A 72 13.16 -11.57 13.11
C ASP A 72 12.30 -12.47 14.00
N LEU A 73 11.01 -12.61 13.68
CA LEU A 73 10.08 -13.46 14.41
C LEU A 73 10.62 -14.89 14.54
N HIS A 74 11.06 -15.48 13.42
CA HIS A 74 11.56 -16.85 13.36
C HIS A 74 13.06 -17.00 13.65
N ARG A 75 13.77 -15.90 13.97
CA ARG A 75 15.21 -15.89 14.27
C ARG A 75 16.06 -16.51 13.14
N LEU A 76 15.76 -16.13 11.90
CA LEU A 76 16.44 -16.63 10.71
C LEU A 76 17.36 -15.57 10.11
N GLU A 77 18.38 -15.98 9.36
CA GLU A 77 19.16 -15.04 8.55
C GLU A 77 18.38 -14.55 7.32
N GLY A 78 17.50 -15.41 6.80
CA GLY A 78 16.59 -15.13 5.71
C GLY A 78 15.52 -16.20 5.54
N LEU A 79 14.44 -15.87 4.84
CA LEU A 79 13.37 -16.83 4.57
C LEU A 79 13.77 -17.77 3.43
N SER A 80 13.56 -19.07 3.64
CA SER A 80 13.79 -20.06 2.58
C SER A 80 12.84 -19.85 1.39
N LYS A 81 13.25 -20.32 0.20
CA LYS A 81 12.40 -20.30 -1.02
C LYS A 81 11.01 -20.88 -0.76
N ARG A 82 10.93 -21.97 -0.01
CA ARG A 82 9.67 -22.65 0.34
C ARG A 82 8.75 -21.79 1.20
N MET A 83 9.31 -20.99 2.12
CA MET A 83 8.55 -20.04 2.95
C MET A 83 8.00 -18.91 2.09
N ILE A 84 8.84 -18.33 1.23
CA ILE A 84 8.44 -17.26 0.30
C ILE A 84 7.33 -17.75 -0.63
N GLU A 85 7.42 -18.97 -1.16
CA GLU A 85 6.38 -19.56 -2.01
C GLU A 85 5.02 -19.65 -1.29
N ARG A 86 5.00 -19.93 0.01
CA ARG A 86 3.74 -19.95 0.79
C ARG A 86 3.14 -18.57 0.99
N LEU A 87 3.96 -17.57 1.27
CA LEU A 87 3.49 -16.18 1.37
C LEU A 87 2.93 -15.70 0.03
N GLN A 88 3.61 -16.04 -1.07
CA GLN A 88 3.15 -15.73 -2.41
C GLN A 88 1.87 -16.50 -2.79
N ASP A 89 1.71 -17.75 -2.36
CA ASP A 89 0.46 -18.50 -2.57
C ASP A 89 -0.72 -17.82 -1.85
N LEU A 90 -0.51 -17.33 -0.63
CA LEU A 90 -1.53 -16.58 0.12
C LEU A 90 -1.85 -15.23 -0.54
N ARG A 91 -0.81 -14.50 -0.99
CA ARG A 91 -0.96 -13.22 -1.71
C ARG A 91 -1.73 -13.34 -3.00
N ASN A 92 -1.46 -14.40 -3.75
CA ASN A 92 -2.13 -14.67 -5.01
C ASN A 92 -3.54 -15.25 -4.79
N GLY A 93 -3.80 -15.90 -3.66
CA GLY A 93 -5.05 -16.62 -3.45
C GLY A 93 -5.08 -17.86 -4.33
N THR A 94 -4.00 -18.63 -4.30
CA THR A 94 -3.85 -19.87 -5.06
C THR A 94 -4.95 -20.86 -4.65
N VAL A 95 -5.77 -21.30 -5.61
CA VAL A 95 -6.80 -22.31 -5.39
C VAL A 95 -6.36 -23.61 -6.05
N LYS A 96 -6.62 -24.75 -5.39
CA LYS A 96 -6.49 -26.05 -6.06
C LYS A 96 -7.77 -26.31 -6.85
N TYR A 97 -7.64 -26.43 -8.17
CA TYR A 97 -8.71 -26.84 -9.07
C TYR A 97 -8.24 -28.08 -9.82
N GLN A 98 -8.99 -29.18 -9.72
CA GLN A 98 -8.65 -30.47 -10.37
C GLN A 98 -7.20 -30.91 -10.12
N SER A 99 -6.77 -30.89 -8.85
CA SER A 99 -5.41 -31.24 -8.42
C SER A 99 -4.28 -30.32 -8.94
N GLN A 100 -4.59 -29.29 -9.73
CA GLN A 100 -3.62 -28.30 -10.20
C GLN A 100 -3.74 -27.01 -9.38
N LYS A 101 -2.59 -26.40 -9.07
CA LYS A 101 -2.55 -25.08 -8.40
C LYS A 101 -2.80 -23.99 -9.43
N VAL A 102 -3.96 -23.34 -9.34
CA VAL A 102 -4.28 -22.18 -10.19
C VAL A 102 -4.00 -20.91 -9.38
N LYS A 103 -2.95 -20.19 -9.77
CA LYS A 103 -2.59 -18.89 -9.19
C LYS A 103 -3.47 -17.81 -9.80
N ARG A 104 -4.27 -17.12 -8.98
CA ARG A 104 -4.95 -15.90 -9.41
C ARG A 104 -3.97 -14.74 -9.19
N TYR A 105 -3.60 -13.99 -10.22
CA TYR A 105 -2.61 -12.93 -10.04
C TYR A 105 -3.13 -11.89 -9.03
N LYS A 106 -2.50 -11.84 -7.85
CA LYS A 106 -2.72 -10.83 -6.80
C LYS A 106 -4.18 -10.67 -6.31
N LYS A 107 -4.98 -11.74 -6.34
CA LYS A 107 -6.39 -11.73 -5.85
C LYS A 107 -6.57 -12.31 -4.44
N GLY A 108 -5.48 -12.68 -3.77
CA GLY A 108 -5.49 -13.21 -2.42
C GLY A 108 -5.38 -12.11 -1.36
N VAL A 109 -4.61 -12.38 -0.31
CA VAL A 109 -4.47 -11.45 0.82
C VAL A 109 -3.27 -10.52 0.62
N PRO A 110 -3.45 -9.18 0.63
CA PRO A 110 -2.34 -8.23 0.58
C PRO A 110 -1.26 -8.53 1.62
N PHE A 111 0.01 -8.23 1.31
CA PHE A 111 1.11 -8.49 2.25
C PHE A 111 0.94 -7.70 3.53
N ARG A 112 0.41 -6.48 3.45
CA ARG A 112 0.09 -5.69 4.63
C ARG A 112 -0.89 -6.39 5.58
N ASP A 113 -1.97 -6.94 5.05
CA ASP A 113 -2.96 -7.67 5.85
C ASP A 113 -2.36 -8.93 6.49
N ILE A 114 -1.45 -9.61 5.79
CA ILE A 114 -0.72 -10.76 6.35
C ILE A 114 0.14 -10.30 7.53
N LEU A 115 0.91 -9.22 7.37
CA LEU A 115 1.74 -8.65 8.43
C LEU A 115 0.91 -8.22 9.64
N ASP A 116 -0.19 -7.52 9.42
CA ASP A 116 -1.09 -7.07 10.49
C ASP A 116 -1.67 -8.28 11.25
N THR A 117 -1.95 -9.38 10.54
CA THR A 117 -2.43 -10.62 11.17
C THR A 117 -1.35 -11.30 12.02
N TYR A 118 -0.09 -11.28 11.56
CA TYR A 118 1.05 -11.74 12.36
C TYR A 118 1.21 -10.93 13.65
N LYS A 119 1.14 -9.60 13.56
CA LYS A 119 1.22 -8.70 14.73
C LYS A 119 0.05 -8.92 15.69
N TYR A 120 -1.16 -9.08 15.15
CA TYR A 120 -2.34 -9.40 15.97
C TYR A 120 -2.19 -10.71 16.74
N SER A 121 -1.57 -11.71 16.10
CA SER A 121 -1.44 -13.05 16.66
C SER A 121 -0.17 -13.24 17.51
N GLU A 122 0.64 -12.20 17.74
CA GLU A 122 1.97 -12.28 18.33
C GLU A 122 2.00 -13.07 19.66
N GLN A 123 1.07 -12.77 20.58
CA GLN A 123 0.97 -13.50 21.85
C GLN A 123 0.66 -14.99 21.67
N GLN A 124 -0.19 -15.34 20.70
CA GLN A 124 -0.52 -16.73 20.38
C GLN A 124 0.70 -17.46 19.80
N LEU A 125 1.48 -16.76 18.96
CA LEU A 125 2.70 -17.31 18.36
C LEU A 125 3.79 -17.53 19.41
N HIS A 126 3.97 -16.62 20.37
CA HIS A 126 4.89 -16.80 21.49
C HIS A 126 4.52 -18.02 22.33
N LYS A 127 3.25 -18.14 22.74
CA LYS A 127 2.77 -19.33 23.44
C LYS A 127 3.01 -20.61 22.63
N ALA A 128 2.71 -20.59 21.34
CA ALA A 128 2.95 -21.75 20.47
C ALA A 128 4.43 -22.15 20.46
N ARG A 129 5.36 -21.19 20.47
CA ARG A 129 6.80 -21.44 20.58
C ARG A 129 7.20 -22.06 21.92
N ASP A 130 6.63 -21.59 23.01
CA ASP A 130 7.01 -22.04 24.35
C ASP A 130 6.51 -23.47 24.65
N TYR A 131 5.32 -23.82 24.15
CA TYR A 131 4.68 -25.10 24.46
C TYR A 131 4.90 -26.21 23.41
N LYS A 132 5.27 -25.87 22.17
CA LYS A 132 5.47 -26.87 21.10
C LYS A 132 6.94 -27.07 20.79
N GLN A 133 7.29 -28.33 20.59
CA GLN A 133 8.59 -28.72 20.03
C GLN A 133 8.50 -28.70 18.50
N PHE A 134 9.28 -27.83 17.87
CA PHE A 134 9.38 -27.75 16.42
C PHE A 134 10.64 -28.46 15.93
N GLU A 135 10.45 -29.44 15.05
CA GLU A 135 11.53 -30.26 14.49
C GLU A 135 12.45 -29.47 13.54
N SER A 136 11.94 -28.39 12.94
CA SER A 136 12.71 -27.57 12.00
C SER A 136 12.12 -26.16 11.88
N PRO A 137 12.91 -25.18 11.38
CA PRO A 137 12.40 -23.84 11.06
C PRO A 137 11.21 -23.85 10.11
N TRP A 138 11.18 -24.81 9.18
CA TRP A 138 10.04 -24.97 8.27
C TRP A 138 8.78 -25.42 9.01
N HIS A 139 8.90 -26.36 9.95
CA HIS A 139 7.76 -26.83 10.74
C HIS A 139 7.17 -25.69 11.58
N GLU A 140 8.02 -24.91 12.25
CA GLU A 140 7.59 -23.73 13.00
C GLU A 140 6.87 -22.71 12.09
N PHE A 141 7.50 -22.33 10.98
CA PHE A 141 6.93 -21.39 10.03
C PHE A 141 5.57 -21.85 9.49
N ALA A 142 5.47 -23.11 9.09
CA ALA A 142 4.22 -23.67 8.58
C ALA A 142 3.12 -23.68 9.65
N TYR A 143 3.48 -23.98 10.90
CA TYR A 143 2.55 -23.92 12.01
C TYR A 143 2.07 -22.49 12.28
N PHE A 144 2.99 -21.53 12.37
CA PHE A 144 2.65 -20.13 12.58
C PHE A 144 1.77 -19.60 11.46
N LEU A 145 2.12 -19.90 10.21
CA LEU A 145 1.32 -19.49 9.05
C LEU A 145 -0.11 -20.08 9.09
N SER A 146 -0.30 -21.29 9.64
CA SER A 146 -1.63 -21.87 9.80
C SER A 146 -2.51 -21.08 10.78
N ILE A 147 -1.92 -20.57 11.87
CA ILE A 147 -2.58 -19.67 12.81
C ILE A 147 -3.00 -18.38 12.08
N ILE A 148 -2.07 -17.81 11.29
CA ILE A 148 -2.34 -16.58 10.53
C ILE A 148 -3.48 -16.78 9.54
N VAL A 149 -3.49 -17.87 8.79
CA VAL A 149 -4.58 -18.17 7.84
C VAL A 149 -5.92 -18.29 8.55
N SER A 150 -5.95 -18.83 9.77
CA SER A 150 -7.18 -18.91 10.58
C SER A 150 -7.68 -17.53 11.04
N ASN A 151 -6.77 -16.64 11.44
CA ASN A 151 -7.11 -15.33 12.03
C ASN A 151 -7.32 -14.23 10.97
N ILE A 152 -6.99 -14.48 9.70
CA ILE A 152 -6.92 -13.44 8.66
C ILE A 152 -8.24 -12.72 8.42
N ASN A 153 -9.36 -13.44 8.50
CA ASN A 153 -10.69 -12.86 8.25
C ASN A 153 -11.12 -11.97 9.43
N GLU A 154 -10.80 -12.38 10.65
CA GLU A 154 -11.08 -11.60 11.86
C GLU A 154 -10.29 -10.29 11.85
N VAL A 155 -9.00 -10.35 11.54
CA VAL A 155 -8.14 -9.16 11.47
C VAL A 155 -8.58 -8.22 10.36
N LYS A 156 -8.99 -8.75 9.20
CA LYS A 156 -9.55 -7.93 8.12
C LYS A 156 -10.81 -7.19 8.56
N GLU A 157 -11.73 -7.87 9.22
CA GLU A 157 -12.95 -7.24 9.71
C GLU A 157 -12.66 -6.21 10.80
N ARG A 158 -11.72 -6.51 11.72
CA ARG A 158 -11.22 -5.56 12.71
C ARG A 158 -10.64 -4.30 12.05
N ASN A 159 -9.73 -4.47 11.10
CA ASN A 159 -9.09 -3.35 10.38
C ASN A 159 -10.12 -2.52 9.60
N ARG A 160 -11.13 -3.17 8.99
CA ARG A 160 -12.25 -2.49 8.34
C ARG A 160 -13.04 -1.63 9.33
N ARG A 161 -13.38 -2.16 10.51
CA ARG A 161 -14.10 -1.41 11.55
C ARG A 161 -13.30 -0.22 12.06
N LEU A 162 -11.99 -0.39 12.29
CA LEU A 162 -11.11 0.69 12.70
C LEU A 162 -11.06 1.80 11.64
N ALA A 163 -10.87 1.45 10.37
CA ALA A 163 -10.87 2.42 9.27
C ALA A 163 -12.21 3.17 9.16
N GLN A 164 -13.34 2.48 9.37
CA GLN A 164 -14.66 3.11 9.40
C GLN A 164 -14.78 4.09 10.57
N GLN A 165 -14.36 3.70 11.78
CA GLN A 165 -14.37 4.58 12.95
C GLN A 165 -13.49 5.81 12.76
N ASP A 166 -12.30 5.65 12.20
CA ASP A 166 -11.40 6.77 11.90
C ASP A 166 -11.99 7.72 10.84
N SER A 167 -12.66 7.18 9.83
CA SER A 167 -13.36 7.99 8.82
C SER A 167 -14.50 8.81 9.43
N ILE A 168 -15.28 8.19 10.33
CA ILE A 168 -16.37 8.85 11.06
C ILE A 168 -15.78 9.94 11.95
N ARG A 169 -14.76 9.63 12.76
CA ARG A 169 -14.10 10.59 13.64
C ARG A 169 -13.54 11.78 12.87
N THR A 170 -12.87 11.52 11.74
CA THR A 170 -12.34 12.58 10.88
C THR A 170 -13.46 13.43 10.30
N SER A 171 -14.58 12.83 9.90
CA SER A 171 -15.75 13.58 9.39
C SER A 171 -16.40 14.45 10.46
N VAL A 172 -16.49 13.97 11.70
CA VAL A 172 -17.01 14.73 12.84
C VAL A 172 -16.10 15.91 13.15
N ILE A 173 -14.78 15.68 13.22
CA ILE A 173 -13.79 16.75 13.43
C ILE A 173 -13.89 17.80 12.32
N LYS A 174 -13.95 17.39 11.05
CA LYS A 174 -14.10 18.32 9.92
C LYS A 174 -15.38 19.16 10.01
N LYS A 175 -16.52 18.53 10.35
CA LYS A 175 -17.79 19.25 10.55
C LYS A 175 -17.69 20.24 11.70
N GLN A 176 -17.04 19.86 12.80
CA GLN A 176 -16.88 20.73 13.97
C GLN A 176 -15.97 21.94 13.65
N ILE A 177 -14.90 21.73 12.88
CA ILE A 177 -14.06 22.83 12.37
C ILE A 177 -14.87 23.76 11.47
N GLN A 178 -15.65 23.20 10.53
CA GLN A 178 -16.51 24.00 9.64
C GLN A 178 -17.55 24.82 10.41
N LEU A 179 -18.21 24.22 11.41
CA LEU A 179 -19.15 24.92 12.29
C LEU A 179 -18.47 26.06 13.07
N GLN A 180 -17.25 25.83 13.55
CA GLN A 180 -16.48 26.86 14.25
C GLN A 180 -16.11 28.01 13.30
N ASP A 181 -15.66 27.70 12.08
CA ASP A 181 -15.36 28.71 11.07
C ASP A 181 -16.60 29.54 10.69
N GLU A 182 -17.78 28.91 10.60
CA GLU A 182 -19.06 29.58 10.35
C GLU A 182 -19.46 30.51 11.51
N ILE A 183 -19.33 30.06 12.76
CA ILE A 183 -19.58 30.89 13.96
C ILE A 183 -18.63 32.08 14.00
N ASP A 184 -17.34 31.87 13.74
CA ASP A 184 -16.34 32.94 13.75
C ASP A 184 -16.60 34.00 12.66
N LEU A 185 -17.11 33.57 11.50
CA LEU A 185 -17.56 34.47 10.43
C LEU A 185 -18.81 35.27 10.83
N GLU A 186 -19.78 34.66 11.50
CA GLU A 186 -20.96 35.36 12.02
C GLU A 186 -20.61 36.38 13.12
N VAL A 187 -19.73 36.02 14.05
CA VAL A 187 -19.25 36.95 15.10
C VAL A 187 -18.53 38.15 14.49
N LYS A 188 -17.68 37.94 13.48
CA LYS A 188 -17.03 39.04 12.73
C LYS A 188 -18.04 39.93 12.01
N ARG A 189 -19.10 39.36 11.41
CA ARG A 189 -20.18 40.13 10.77
C ARG A 189 -20.97 40.97 11.78
N ASN A 190 -21.28 40.41 12.96
CA ASN A 190 -22.03 41.11 13.99
C ASN A 190 -21.22 42.23 14.68
N LYS A 191 -19.90 42.06 14.85
CA LYS A 191 -19.02 43.15 15.34
C LYS A 191 -18.94 44.37 14.40
N ASN A 192 -19.20 44.19 13.12
CA ASN A 192 -19.18 45.28 12.13
C ASN A 192 -20.53 45.97 11.97
N LYS A 193 -21.60 45.52 12.64
CA LYS A 193 -22.83 46.29 12.75
C LYS A 193 -22.60 47.39 13.80
N LYS A 194 -22.64 48.66 13.36
CA LYS A 194 -22.65 49.82 14.26
C LYS A 194 -23.82 49.68 15.22
N ASP A 195 -23.52 49.78 16.51
CA ASP A 195 -24.52 49.80 17.57
C ASP A 195 -25.34 51.09 17.42
N GLU A 196 -26.61 50.98 17.05
CA GLU A 196 -27.52 52.14 16.89
C GLU A 196 -27.96 52.74 18.23
N LEU A 197 -27.49 52.19 19.36
CA LEU A 197 -27.81 52.61 20.73
C LEU A 197 -26.63 53.27 21.45
N ASP A 198 -25.60 53.72 20.72
CA ASP A 198 -24.46 54.41 21.32
C ASP A 198 -24.80 55.86 21.72
N ILE A 199 -25.24 56.03 22.97
CA ILE A 199 -25.54 57.31 23.63
C ILE A 199 -24.28 58.05 24.13
N SER A 200 -23.07 57.62 23.75
CA SER A 200 -21.80 58.29 24.11
C SER A 200 -21.66 59.73 23.60
N SER A 201 -22.57 60.19 22.74
CA SER A 201 -22.62 61.56 22.22
C SER A 201 -23.51 62.52 23.03
N LEU A 202 -24.13 62.06 24.14
CA LEU A 202 -25.09 62.83 24.95
C LEU A 202 -24.55 63.30 26.32
N LEU A 203 -23.23 63.26 26.55
CA LEU A 203 -22.59 63.78 27.77
C LEU A 203 -21.67 64.97 27.48
#